data_AF-A0A1W0X1B0-F1
#
_entry.id   AF-A0A1W0X1B0-F1
#
_cell.length_a   1.000
_cell.length_b   1.000
_cell.length_c   1.000
_cell.angle_alpha   90.00
_cell.angle_beta   90.00
_cell.angle_gamma   90.00
#
_symmetry.space_group_name_H-M   'P 1'
#
loop_
_entity.id
_entity.type
_entity.pdbx_description
1 polymer ?
#
loop_
_entity_poly.entity_id
_entity_poly.type
_entity_poly.pdbx_seq_one_letter_code
_entity_poly.pdbx_strand_id
1 'polypeptide(L)'
;MDPIDSDLKWSIFFVVALAGMSCQVEALPVDAWGIFFVAGGLGGGFVSAGVVDRAQDLADMQQYNEVKGFFRVEANIVRLQNDDGLEHNGLPCDGPVGKCDPRISAFVDTERPNHDFGGDSVPYRHYATLLTAEDTNSPVVNRTVTRDVCGHSVRKINIRVRAEDVDTLRNDDKIDNFSCFIYGLDRPALDEAHAEWSPELACDGLDRKNTKIWFKYRWFFIDAKTCRPSSNDRGLLDGLFS
;
A
#
# COMPACT_ATOMS: atom_id res chain seq x y z
N MET A 1 33.20 50.76 7.98
CA MET A 1 32.28 49.60 7.95
C MET A 1 32.70 48.74 9.11
N ASP A 2 32.07 48.98 10.25
CA ASP A 2 32.43 48.36 11.53
C ASP A 2 31.69 47.03 11.71
N PRO A 3 32.30 46.04 12.37
CA PRO A 3 31.62 44.80 12.78
C PRO A 3 31.03 44.99 14.18
N ILE A 4 29.76 44.61 14.38
CA ILE A 4 29.11 44.62 15.69
C ILE A 4 28.49 43.26 16.00
N ASP A 5 28.99 42.70 17.10
CA ASP A 5 28.45 41.80 18.11
C ASP A 5 27.84 40.43 17.77
N SER A 6 28.65 39.43 18.09
CA SER A 6 28.28 38.21 18.80
C SER A 6 27.73 38.49 20.21
N ASP A 7 26.49 38.08 20.50
CA ASP A 7 26.09 37.38 21.73
C ASP A 7 24.56 37.30 21.84
N LEU A 8 24.00 36.11 21.68
CA LEU A 8 22.66 35.79 22.17
C LEU A 8 22.58 34.30 22.53
N LYS A 9 22.97 34.02 23.78
CA LYS A 9 22.66 32.78 24.49
C LYS A 9 21.19 32.81 24.91
N TRP A 10 20.38 31.91 24.35
CA TRP A 10 19.10 31.52 24.94
C TRP A 10 19.19 30.08 25.42
N SER A 11 19.37 29.92 26.72
CA SER A 11 19.13 28.65 27.41
C SER A 11 17.66 28.60 27.80
N ILE A 12 16.87 27.78 27.12
CA ILE A 12 15.50 27.46 27.52
C ILE A 12 15.54 26.14 28.28
N PHE A 13 15.28 26.22 29.59
CA PHE A 13 14.98 25.06 30.43
C PHE A 13 13.52 24.69 30.26
N PHE A 14 13.25 23.50 29.70
CA PHE A 14 11.95 22.83 29.87
C PHE A 14 12.09 21.78 30.97
N VAL A 15 11.56 22.09 32.15
CA VAL A 15 11.24 21.11 33.18
C VAL A 15 9.81 20.66 32.91
N VAL A 16 9.64 19.49 32.30
CA VAL A 16 8.34 18.81 32.24
C VAL A 16 8.31 17.81 33.38
N ALA A 17 7.53 18.15 34.42
CA ALA A 17 7.16 17.23 35.47
C ALA A 17 6.13 16.23 34.93
N LEU A 18 6.54 14.98 34.69
CA LEU A 18 5.62 13.86 34.47
C LEU A 18 5.34 13.19 35.81
N ALA A 19 4.24 13.61 36.43
CA ALA A 19 3.65 12.91 37.56
C ALA A 19 2.77 11.75 37.05
N GLY A 20 3.25 10.53 37.33
CA GLY A 20 2.49 9.31 37.61
C GLY A 20 1.11 9.12 36.98
N MET A 21 1.07 8.44 35.84
CA MET A 21 0.07 7.41 35.56
C MET A 21 0.80 6.17 35.06
N SER A 22 0.95 5.19 35.95
CA SER A 22 1.47 3.86 35.66
C SER A 22 0.41 3.05 34.90
N CYS A 23 0.33 3.24 33.58
CA CYS A 23 -0.14 2.15 32.73
C CYS A 23 1.00 1.14 32.65
N GLN A 24 0.82 0.00 33.32
CA GLN A 24 1.64 -1.19 33.09
C GLN A 24 1.38 -1.64 31.65
N VAL A 25 2.15 -1.10 30.71
CA VAL A 25 2.37 -1.75 29.43
C VAL A 25 3.36 -2.85 29.74
N GLU A 26 2.87 -4.08 29.89
CA GLU A 26 3.75 -5.25 29.87
C GLU A 26 4.50 -5.20 28.55
N ALA A 27 5.80 -4.86 28.63
CA ALA A 27 6.70 -4.97 27.51
C ALA A 27 6.67 -6.44 27.05
N LEU A 28 6.08 -6.68 25.89
CA LEU A 28 6.21 -7.98 25.24
C LEU A 28 7.72 -8.24 25.04
N PRO A 29 8.23 -9.38 25.49
CA PRO A 29 9.65 -9.67 25.46
C PRO A 29 10.15 -9.60 24.01
N VAL A 30 11.19 -8.80 23.80
CA VAL A 30 11.88 -8.61 22.51
C VAL A 30 12.65 -9.88 22.09
N ASP A 31 12.51 -10.96 22.86
CA ASP A 31 13.25 -12.20 22.74
C ASP A 31 12.54 -13.26 21.88
N ALA A 32 11.36 -12.95 21.34
CA ALA A 32 10.58 -13.87 20.50
C ALA A 32 10.90 -13.79 19.00
N TRP A 33 11.78 -12.88 18.57
CA TRP A 33 12.40 -12.92 17.24
C TRP A 33 13.64 -13.81 17.31
N GLY A 34 13.42 -15.07 17.70
CA GLY A 34 14.40 -16.12 17.55
C GLY A 34 14.75 -16.21 16.07
N ILE A 35 15.94 -15.74 15.74
CA ILE A 35 16.53 -15.90 14.42
C ILE A 35 16.58 -17.41 14.16
N PHE A 36 15.66 -17.92 13.35
CA PHE A 36 15.72 -19.27 12.81
C PHE A 36 16.89 -19.31 11.82
N PHE A 37 18.12 -19.34 12.33
CA PHE A 37 19.26 -19.88 11.60
C PHE A 37 19.03 -21.39 11.51
N VAL A 38 18.30 -21.82 10.49
CA VAL A 38 18.31 -23.21 10.04
C VAL A 38 19.70 -23.48 9.47
N ALA A 39 20.63 -23.79 10.36
CA ALA A 39 21.98 -24.21 10.01
C ALA A 39 21.92 -25.61 9.40
N GLY A 40 22.19 -25.68 8.09
CA GLY A 40 22.89 -26.82 7.49
C GLY A 40 22.09 -28.10 7.29
N GLY A 41 21.40 -28.19 6.17
CA GLY A 41 20.92 -29.45 5.60
C GLY A 41 20.69 -29.29 4.10
N LEU A 42 21.67 -29.72 3.30
CA LEU A 42 21.68 -29.65 1.84
C LEU A 42 20.36 -30.15 1.21
N GLY A 43 19.74 -29.32 0.37
CA GLY A 43 18.98 -29.80 -0.79
C GLY A 43 17.46 -29.64 -0.83
N GLY A 44 16.82 -28.98 0.14
CA GLY A 44 15.37 -28.74 0.11
C GLY A 44 15.04 -27.27 0.25
N GLY A 45 14.78 -26.57 -0.87
CA GLY A 45 14.21 -25.22 -0.84
C GLY A 45 12.77 -25.30 -0.34
N PHE A 46 12.57 -25.26 0.98
CA PHE A 46 11.24 -25.20 1.56
C PHE A 46 10.62 -23.84 1.26
N VAL A 47 9.51 -23.89 0.52
CA VAL A 47 8.66 -22.76 0.14
C VAL A 47 8.19 -22.05 1.41
N SER A 48 8.90 -20.97 1.77
CA SER A 48 8.69 -20.27 3.05
C SER A 48 7.66 -19.15 2.97
N ALA A 49 7.19 -18.81 1.75
CA ALA A 49 6.33 -17.66 1.49
C ALA A 49 5.06 -17.66 2.37
N GLY A 50 4.36 -18.79 2.47
CA GLY A 50 3.09 -18.85 3.22
C GLY A 50 3.19 -18.74 4.75
N VAL A 51 4.39 -18.88 5.34
CA VAL A 51 4.53 -18.79 6.81
C VAL A 51 4.60 -17.33 7.26
N VAL A 52 5.24 -16.47 6.46
CA VAL A 52 5.40 -15.05 6.77
C VAL A 52 4.04 -14.34 6.73
N ASP A 53 3.26 -14.57 5.67
CA ASP A 53 1.94 -13.96 5.50
C ASP A 53 1.01 -14.29 6.68
N ARG A 54 1.02 -15.56 7.11
CA ARG A 54 0.19 -16.02 8.24
C ARG A 54 0.62 -15.39 9.57
N ALA A 55 1.93 -15.20 9.78
CA ALA A 55 2.43 -14.53 10.98
C ALA A 55 2.01 -13.05 11.00
N GLN A 56 2.05 -12.38 9.84
CA GLN A 56 1.56 -11.01 9.70
C GLN A 56 0.05 -10.90 9.95
N ASP A 57 -0.75 -11.82 9.41
CA ASP A 57 -2.20 -11.86 9.68
C ASP A 57 -2.49 -12.00 11.18
N LEU A 58 -1.74 -12.86 11.89
CA LEU A 58 -1.87 -13.04 13.33
C LEU A 58 -1.49 -11.77 14.11
N ALA A 59 -0.45 -11.06 13.68
CA ALA A 59 -0.07 -9.78 14.28
C ALA A 59 -1.14 -8.70 14.04
N ASP A 60 -1.67 -8.61 12.81
CA ASP A 60 -2.74 -7.68 12.46
C ASP A 60 -4.02 -7.92 13.28
N MET A 61 -4.34 -9.19 13.57
CA MET A 61 -5.48 -9.54 14.42
C MET A 61 -5.40 -8.96 15.83
N GLN A 62 -4.18 -8.79 16.36
CA GLN A 62 -3.95 -8.21 17.69
C GLN A 62 -4.00 -6.68 17.66
N GLN A 63 -3.61 -6.07 16.53
CA GLN A 63 -3.45 -4.62 16.44
C GLN A 63 -4.69 -3.89 15.89
N TYR A 64 -5.41 -4.49 14.93
CA TYR A 64 -6.46 -3.79 14.18
C TYR A 64 -7.84 -4.39 14.42
N ASN A 65 -8.84 -3.51 14.56
CA ASN A 65 -10.22 -3.91 14.76
C ASN A 65 -10.81 -4.55 13.49
N GLU A 66 -11.69 -5.52 13.70
CA GLU A 66 -12.43 -6.16 12.63
C GLU A 66 -13.66 -5.33 12.25
N VAL A 67 -13.74 -4.92 11.00
CA VAL A 67 -14.90 -4.24 10.41
C VAL A 67 -15.76 -5.29 9.71
N LYS A 68 -17.03 -5.37 10.08
CA LYS A 68 -18.00 -6.33 9.53
C LYS A 68 -19.18 -5.62 8.88
N GLY A 69 -19.74 -6.21 7.84
CA GLY A 69 -21.01 -5.78 7.27
C GLY A 69 -20.95 -5.57 5.75
N PHE A 70 -21.78 -4.64 5.27
CA PHE A 70 -21.85 -4.26 3.86
C PHE A 70 -21.34 -2.83 3.73
N PHE A 71 -20.17 -2.66 3.12
CA PHE A 71 -19.57 -1.34 2.95
C PHE A 71 -18.84 -1.23 1.61
N ARG A 72 -18.70 -0.01 1.12
CA ARG A 72 -17.95 0.33 -0.08
C ARG A 72 -16.66 1.02 0.32
N VAL A 73 -15.59 0.65 -0.36
CA VAL A 73 -14.29 1.30 -0.25
C VAL A 73 -14.03 2.00 -1.57
N GLU A 74 -13.70 3.28 -1.49
CA GLU A 74 -13.31 4.09 -2.63
C GLU A 74 -11.87 4.57 -2.41
N ALA A 75 -11.00 4.32 -3.39
CA ALA A 75 -9.64 4.83 -3.38
C ALA A 75 -9.42 5.69 -4.61
N ASN A 76 -9.06 6.96 -4.38
CA ASN A 76 -8.71 7.91 -5.42
C ASN A 76 -7.19 7.96 -5.55
N ILE A 77 -6.69 7.51 -6.70
CA ILE A 77 -5.28 7.61 -7.06
C ILE A 77 -5.07 9.00 -7.65
N VAL A 78 -4.32 9.83 -6.93
CA VAL A 78 -4.16 11.27 -7.22
C VAL A 78 -3.10 11.48 -8.29
N ARG A 79 -1.87 11.00 -8.05
CA ARG A 79 -0.72 11.19 -8.94
C ARG A 79 0.34 10.12 -8.71
N LEU A 80 1.11 9.84 -9.75
CA LEU A 80 2.40 9.15 -9.67
C LEU A 80 3.50 10.20 -9.57
N GLN A 81 4.47 9.94 -8.70
CA GLN A 81 5.70 10.72 -8.58
C GLN A 81 6.87 9.79 -8.90
N ASN A 82 7.46 9.95 -10.08
CA ASN A 82 8.66 9.27 -10.53
C ASN A 82 9.60 10.30 -11.15
N ASP A 83 9.96 11.34 -10.39
CA ASP A 83 10.64 12.53 -10.92
C ASP A 83 11.96 12.21 -11.65
N ASP A 84 12.63 11.12 -11.25
CA ASP A 84 13.86 10.62 -11.87
C ASP A 84 13.63 9.94 -13.23
N GLY A 85 12.39 9.59 -13.61
CA GLY A 85 12.07 8.91 -14.87
C GLY A 85 12.69 7.51 -14.99
N LEU A 86 12.76 6.79 -13.87
CA LEU A 86 13.43 5.51 -13.78
C LEU A 86 12.44 4.37 -13.53
N GLU A 87 12.74 3.19 -14.06
CA GLU A 87 12.08 1.92 -13.79
C GLU A 87 12.40 1.37 -12.39
N HIS A 88 11.83 0.22 -12.05
CA HIS A 88 12.06 -0.47 -10.78
C HIS A 88 13.52 -0.89 -10.56
N ASN A 89 14.26 -1.14 -11.65
CA ASN A 89 15.65 -1.57 -11.65
C ASN A 89 16.64 -0.37 -11.60
N GLY A 90 16.13 0.87 -11.61
CA GLY A 90 16.92 2.10 -11.61
C GLY A 90 17.47 2.52 -12.98
N LEU A 91 17.12 1.82 -14.05
CA LEU A 91 17.37 2.25 -15.42
C LEU A 91 16.33 3.30 -15.84
N PRO A 92 16.68 4.21 -16.77
CA PRO A 92 15.68 5.12 -17.34
C PRO A 92 14.62 4.33 -18.11
N CYS A 93 13.36 4.78 -18.02
CA CYS A 93 12.21 4.21 -18.72
C CYS A 93 12.49 4.14 -20.23
N ASP A 94 12.54 5.32 -20.83
CA ASP A 94 12.99 5.49 -22.19
C ASP A 94 14.52 5.62 -22.28
N GLY A 95 15.06 5.67 -23.50
CA GLY A 95 16.47 5.98 -23.75
C GLY A 95 16.99 7.23 -22.99
N PRO A 96 18.29 7.56 -23.06
CA PRO A 96 18.99 8.46 -22.13
C PRO A 96 18.44 9.91 -21.97
N VAL A 97 17.45 10.31 -22.75
CA VAL A 97 16.81 11.64 -22.71
C VAL A 97 15.28 11.57 -22.73
N GLY A 98 14.68 10.39 -22.79
CA GLY A 98 13.22 10.23 -22.84
C GLY A 98 12.57 10.29 -21.46
N LYS A 99 11.24 10.38 -21.45
CA LYS A 99 10.41 10.28 -20.24
C LYS A 99 9.62 8.98 -20.32
N CYS A 100 9.03 8.56 -19.20
CA CYS A 100 8.18 7.37 -19.22
C CYS A 100 6.86 7.63 -19.98
N ASP A 101 6.27 6.56 -20.50
CA ASP A 101 4.92 6.38 -21.00
C ASP A 101 4.07 5.55 -20.00
N PRO A 102 3.72 6.12 -18.83
CA PRO A 102 3.18 5.34 -17.73
C PRO A 102 1.76 4.84 -17.99
N ARG A 103 1.57 3.53 -17.82
CA ARG A 103 0.28 2.87 -17.59
C ARG A 103 0.10 2.56 -16.12
N ILE A 104 -0.91 3.16 -15.51
CA ILE A 104 -1.23 3.00 -14.10
C ILE A 104 -2.52 2.20 -13.97
N SER A 105 -2.43 1.08 -13.27
CA SER A 105 -3.56 0.20 -12.97
C SER A 105 -3.69 0.02 -11.46
N ALA A 106 -4.90 -0.16 -10.96
CA ALA A 106 -5.14 -0.31 -9.53
C ALA A 106 -6.25 -1.30 -9.18
N PHE A 107 -6.18 -1.81 -7.95
CA PHE A 107 -7.15 -2.72 -7.38
C PHE A 107 -7.28 -2.50 -5.87
N VAL A 108 -8.50 -2.64 -5.34
CA VAL A 108 -8.77 -2.60 -3.89
C VAL A 108 -8.79 -4.04 -3.38
N ASP A 109 -7.73 -4.51 -2.75
CA ASP A 109 -7.65 -5.89 -2.24
C ASP A 109 -8.16 -5.99 -0.81
N THR A 110 -9.36 -6.56 -0.68
CA THR A 110 -10.05 -6.77 0.60
C THR A 110 -9.89 -8.18 1.16
N GLU A 111 -9.26 -9.09 0.41
CA GLU A 111 -9.20 -10.52 0.75
C GLU A 111 -7.80 -10.96 1.17
N ARG A 112 -6.76 -10.45 0.50
CA ARG A 112 -5.37 -10.92 0.66
C ARG A 112 -4.38 -9.76 0.80
N PRO A 113 -4.62 -8.81 1.72
CA PRO A 113 -3.82 -7.60 1.78
C PRO A 113 -2.32 -7.86 2.01
N ASN A 114 -1.95 -8.94 2.71
CA ASN A 114 -0.57 -9.32 3.02
C ASN A 114 0.18 -10.10 1.94
N HIS A 115 -0.53 -10.65 0.95
CA HIS A 115 0.10 -11.47 -0.07
C HIS A 115 0.87 -10.63 -1.09
N ASP A 116 1.87 -11.26 -1.72
CA ASP A 116 2.65 -10.68 -2.81
C ASP A 116 1.79 -10.29 -4.03
N PHE A 117 2.31 -9.38 -4.86
CA PHE A 117 1.64 -8.94 -6.09
C PHE A 117 1.51 -10.07 -7.13
N GLY A 118 0.57 -9.92 -8.04
CA GLY A 118 0.31 -10.90 -9.09
C GLY A 118 -0.55 -12.06 -8.57
N GLY A 119 -0.26 -13.27 -9.02
CA GLY A 119 -1.07 -14.46 -8.73
C GLY A 119 -1.32 -14.68 -7.24
N ASP A 120 -0.37 -14.31 -6.36
CA ASP A 120 -0.44 -14.53 -4.92
C ASP A 120 -1.56 -13.79 -4.18
N SER A 121 -1.88 -12.58 -4.65
CA SER A 121 -3.01 -11.78 -4.20
C SER A 121 -4.12 -11.74 -5.25
N VAL A 122 -3.89 -10.93 -6.29
CA VAL A 122 -4.82 -10.59 -7.36
C VAL A 122 -4.04 -10.54 -8.69
N PRO A 123 -4.38 -11.38 -9.68
CA PRO A 123 -3.76 -11.33 -10.99
C PRO A 123 -3.94 -9.96 -11.67
N TYR A 124 -2.90 -9.44 -12.33
CA TYR A 124 -2.90 -8.07 -12.90
C TYR A 124 -4.02 -7.82 -13.92
N ARG A 125 -4.51 -8.86 -14.61
CA ARG A 125 -5.67 -8.76 -15.52
C ARG A 125 -6.96 -8.26 -14.86
N HIS A 126 -7.05 -8.34 -13.53
CA HIS A 126 -8.19 -7.85 -12.76
C HIS A 126 -8.05 -6.39 -12.31
N TYR A 127 -6.89 -5.77 -12.54
CA TYR A 127 -6.66 -4.38 -12.18
C TYR A 127 -7.40 -3.48 -13.17
N ALA A 128 -8.00 -2.41 -12.67
CA ALA A 128 -8.60 -1.40 -13.51
C ALA A 128 -7.50 -0.45 -14.01
N THR A 129 -7.32 -0.33 -15.32
CA THR A 129 -6.46 0.71 -15.91
C THR A 129 -7.08 2.07 -15.66
N LEU A 130 -6.34 2.94 -14.96
CA LEU A 130 -6.78 4.28 -14.59
C LEU A 130 -6.24 5.35 -15.53
N LEU A 131 -5.01 5.17 -15.98
CA LEU A 131 -4.33 6.10 -16.85
C LEU A 131 -3.37 5.35 -17.78
N THR A 132 -3.32 5.80 -19.01
CA THR A 132 -2.18 5.61 -19.92
C THR A 132 -1.80 7.02 -20.36
N ALA A 133 -0.54 7.40 -20.14
CA ALA A 133 0.00 8.69 -20.56
C ALA A 133 1.30 8.47 -21.34
N GLU A 134 1.70 9.49 -22.07
CA GLU A 134 2.91 9.46 -22.91
C GLU A 134 3.83 10.62 -22.49
N ASP A 135 5.14 10.42 -22.60
CA ASP A 135 6.23 11.38 -22.37
C ASP A 135 6.09 12.17 -21.05
N THR A 136 5.77 11.48 -19.95
CA THR A 136 5.58 12.06 -18.62
C THR A 136 6.03 11.15 -17.47
N ASN A 137 6.96 11.66 -16.67
CA ASN A 137 7.49 10.94 -15.51
C ASN A 137 6.53 10.92 -14.31
N SER A 138 5.82 12.03 -14.07
CA SER A 138 4.98 12.22 -12.86
C SER A 138 3.55 12.65 -13.24
N PRO A 139 2.75 11.77 -13.86
CA PRO A 139 1.42 12.11 -14.32
C PRO A 139 0.41 12.33 -13.17
N VAL A 140 -0.53 13.24 -13.42
CA VAL A 140 -1.74 13.39 -12.59
C VAL A 140 -2.78 12.36 -13.05
N VAL A 141 -3.23 11.51 -12.13
CA VAL A 141 -4.20 10.44 -12.40
C VAL A 141 -5.61 10.91 -12.08
N ASN A 142 -5.85 11.30 -10.83
CA ASN A 142 -7.14 11.70 -10.27
C ASN A 142 -8.32 10.78 -10.68
N ARG A 143 -8.14 9.47 -10.55
CA ARG A 143 -9.17 8.45 -10.84
C ARG A 143 -9.47 7.63 -9.60
N THR A 144 -10.73 7.21 -9.47
CA THR A 144 -11.21 6.43 -8.33
C THR A 144 -11.50 4.99 -8.73
N VAL A 145 -10.98 4.06 -7.94
CA VAL A 145 -11.40 2.65 -7.94
C VAL A 145 -12.32 2.38 -6.77
N THR A 146 -13.29 1.50 -6.96
CA THR A 146 -14.27 1.14 -5.93
C THR A 146 -14.37 -0.37 -5.80
N ARG A 147 -14.54 -0.85 -4.57
CA ARG A 147 -14.88 -2.26 -4.28
C ARG A 147 -15.84 -2.32 -3.11
N ASP A 148 -16.78 -3.26 -3.20
CA ASP A 148 -17.78 -3.49 -2.17
C ASP A 148 -17.39 -4.74 -1.38
N VAL A 149 -17.53 -4.69 -0.06
CA VAL A 149 -17.40 -5.84 0.84
C VAL A 149 -18.79 -6.27 1.25
N CYS A 150 -19.20 -7.49 0.86
CA CYS A 150 -20.58 -7.96 0.99
C CYS A 150 -20.76 -9.00 2.10
N GLY A 151 -20.82 -8.54 3.36
CA GLY A 151 -21.11 -9.41 4.51
C GLY A 151 -19.89 -10.15 5.07
N HIS A 152 -18.70 -9.88 4.55
CA HIS A 152 -17.44 -10.38 5.08
C HIS A 152 -16.85 -9.41 6.10
N SER A 153 -15.81 -9.86 6.78
CA SER A 153 -15.05 -9.06 7.71
C SER A 153 -13.67 -8.74 7.18
N VAL A 154 -13.20 -7.52 7.41
CA VAL A 154 -11.85 -7.08 7.03
C VAL A 154 -11.21 -6.39 8.23
N ARG A 155 -9.90 -6.54 8.35
CA ARG A 155 -9.07 -5.78 9.31
C ARG A 155 -8.13 -4.81 8.60
N LYS A 156 -7.72 -5.19 7.40
CA LYS A 156 -6.79 -4.50 6.55
C LYS A 156 -7.24 -4.61 5.12
N ILE A 157 -7.11 -3.52 4.38
CA ILE A 157 -7.36 -3.45 2.95
C ILE A 157 -6.07 -2.94 2.31
N ASN A 158 -5.66 -3.53 1.19
CA ASN A 158 -4.50 -3.09 0.43
C ASN A 158 -4.96 -2.45 -0.87
N ILE A 159 -4.73 -1.14 -1.04
CA ILE A 159 -4.88 -0.48 -2.33
C ILE A 159 -3.61 -0.79 -3.12
N ARG A 160 -3.74 -1.74 -4.05
CA ARG A 160 -2.65 -2.19 -4.91
C ARG A 160 -2.62 -1.32 -6.14
N VAL A 161 -1.49 -0.67 -6.41
CA VAL A 161 -1.26 0.09 -7.63
C VAL A 161 -0.05 -0.51 -8.34
N ARG A 162 -0.14 -0.65 -9.66
CA ARG A 162 0.96 -1.07 -10.52
C ARG A 162 1.16 -0.01 -11.59
N ALA A 163 2.38 0.50 -11.68
CA ALA A 163 2.82 1.41 -12.72
C ALA A 163 3.82 0.68 -13.63
N GLU A 164 3.58 0.75 -14.93
CA GLU A 164 4.42 0.18 -15.97
C GLU A 164 4.67 1.26 -17.02
N ASP A 165 5.79 1.17 -17.70
CA ASP A 165 6.13 1.96 -18.86
C ASP A 165 5.68 1.22 -20.12
N VAL A 166 4.95 1.89 -21.01
CA VAL A 166 4.34 1.26 -22.20
C VAL A 166 5.23 1.49 -23.42
N ASP A 167 6.28 0.69 -23.50
CA ASP A 167 7.14 0.68 -24.67
C ASP A 167 6.69 -0.33 -25.72
N THR A 168 6.69 0.08 -26.99
CA THR A 168 6.30 -0.82 -28.11
C THR A 168 7.34 -1.91 -28.39
N LEU A 169 8.56 -1.77 -27.86
CA LEU A 169 9.70 -2.63 -28.21
C LEU A 169 10.13 -3.58 -27.09
N ARG A 170 9.76 -3.31 -25.85
CA ARG A 170 10.13 -4.10 -24.68
C ARG A 170 8.87 -4.60 -23.99
N ASN A 171 8.86 -5.89 -23.69
CA ASN A 171 7.73 -6.52 -23.03
C ASN A 171 7.95 -6.43 -21.51
N ASP A 172 7.28 -5.45 -20.88
CA ASP A 172 7.12 -5.26 -19.41
C ASP A 172 8.20 -4.43 -18.70
N ASP A 173 8.23 -3.12 -18.97
CA ASP A 173 9.08 -2.16 -18.27
C ASP A 173 8.37 -1.65 -17.00
N LYS A 174 8.42 -2.48 -15.95
CA LYS A 174 7.80 -2.15 -14.65
C LYS A 174 8.44 -0.89 -14.04
N ILE A 175 7.62 0.11 -13.70
CA ILE A 175 8.07 1.26 -12.92
C ILE A 175 8.14 0.88 -11.44
N ASP A 176 7.02 0.49 -10.84
CA ASP A 176 6.97 -0.07 -9.48
C ASP A 176 5.60 -0.69 -9.16
N ASN A 177 5.53 -1.41 -8.05
CA ASN A 177 4.31 -1.83 -7.39
C ASN A 177 4.15 -1.03 -6.07
N PHE A 178 2.92 -0.68 -5.71
CA PHE A 178 2.63 0.10 -4.50
C PHE A 178 1.57 -0.60 -3.66
N SER A 179 1.88 -0.88 -2.38
CA SER A 179 0.94 -1.43 -1.40
C SER A 179 0.54 -0.37 -0.39
N CYS A 180 -0.66 0.16 -0.54
CA CYS A 180 -1.14 1.25 0.30
C CYS A 180 -2.24 0.74 1.24
N PHE A 181 -1.89 0.55 2.50
CA PHE A 181 -2.79 -0.07 3.46
C PHE A 181 -3.79 0.91 4.07
N ILE A 182 -5.05 0.47 4.14
CA ILE A 182 -6.10 1.08 4.95
C ILE A 182 -6.35 0.13 6.13
N TYR A 183 -6.23 0.66 7.34
CA TYR A 183 -6.42 -0.10 8.58
C TYR A 183 -7.78 0.23 9.20
N GLY A 184 -8.40 -0.76 9.86
CA GLY A 184 -9.67 -0.61 10.58
C GLY A 184 -9.58 0.19 11.89
N LEU A 185 -8.72 1.21 11.97
CA LEU A 185 -8.66 2.11 13.12
C LEU A 185 -9.93 2.95 13.19
N ASP A 186 -10.35 3.48 12.04
CA ASP A 186 -11.60 4.22 11.88
C ASP A 186 -12.69 3.30 11.37
N ARG A 187 -13.92 3.48 11.85
CA ARG A 187 -15.07 2.75 11.29
C ARG A 187 -15.48 3.38 9.96
N PRO A 188 -16.05 2.61 9.02
CA PRO A 188 -16.71 3.18 7.84
C PRO A 188 -17.77 4.20 8.26
N ALA A 189 -17.92 5.26 7.46
CA ALA A 189 -18.97 6.25 7.67
C ALA A 189 -20.36 5.61 7.52
N LEU A 190 -21.39 6.27 8.08
CA LEU A 190 -22.77 5.76 8.09
C LEU A 190 -23.32 5.52 6.68
N ASP A 191 -22.97 6.40 5.73
CA ASP A 191 -23.39 6.34 4.34
C ASP A 191 -22.42 7.18 3.48
N GLU A 192 -22.66 7.23 2.16
CA GLU A 192 -21.84 7.97 1.21
C GLU A 192 -21.80 9.49 1.47
N ALA A 193 -22.90 10.07 1.97
CA ALA A 193 -23.02 11.51 2.18
C ALA A 193 -22.18 11.99 3.37
N HIS A 194 -21.99 11.14 4.37
CA HIS A 194 -21.15 11.39 5.54
C HIS A 194 -19.70 10.91 5.36
N ALA A 195 -19.39 10.28 4.23
CA ALA A 195 -18.06 9.75 3.96
C ALA A 195 -17.10 10.85 3.48
N GLU A 196 -16.27 11.33 4.41
CA GLU A 196 -15.18 12.25 4.10
C GLU A 196 -13.99 11.52 3.47
N TRP A 197 -13.33 12.18 2.52
CA TRP A 197 -12.05 11.71 2.00
C TRP A 197 -10.96 11.85 3.06
N SER A 198 -10.09 10.85 3.17
CA SER A 198 -8.86 10.95 3.93
C SER A 198 -8.00 12.12 3.42
N PRO A 199 -7.04 12.62 4.21
CA PRO A 199 -5.95 13.42 3.66
C PRO A 199 -5.23 12.65 2.54
N GLU A 200 -4.51 13.36 1.68
CA GLU A 200 -3.61 12.71 0.72
C GLU A 200 -2.48 12.00 1.47
N LEU A 201 -2.32 10.72 1.20
CA LEU A 201 -1.31 9.85 1.76
C LEU A 201 -0.30 9.49 0.68
N ALA A 202 0.97 9.51 1.05
CA ALA A 202 2.05 9.00 0.21
C ALA A 202 2.25 7.51 0.45
N CYS A 203 2.44 6.76 -0.62
CA CYS A 203 2.65 5.33 -0.59
C CYS A 203 3.89 5.00 -1.43
N ASP A 204 4.90 4.46 -0.76
CA ASP A 204 6.21 4.22 -1.35
C ASP A 204 6.19 3.02 -2.29
N GLY A 205 6.96 3.11 -3.37
CA GLY A 205 7.25 1.98 -4.25
C GLY A 205 7.88 0.82 -3.48
N LEU A 206 7.52 -0.40 -3.84
CA LEU A 206 8.08 -1.59 -3.21
C LEU A 206 9.56 -1.74 -3.55
N ASP A 207 9.91 -1.55 -4.81
CA ASP A 207 11.28 -1.65 -5.31
C ASP A 207 12.07 -0.35 -5.08
N ARG A 208 11.45 0.81 -5.30
CA ARG A 208 12.10 2.12 -5.19
C ARG A 208 11.29 3.09 -4.32
N LYS A 209 11.77 3.32 -3.08
CA LYS A 209 11.11 4.20 -2.09
C LYS A 209 10.99 5.67 -2.49
N ASN A 210 11.82 6.13 -3.44
CA ASN A 210 11.74 7.48 -3.97
C ASN A 210 10.58 7.65 -4.97
N THR A 211 10.15 6.56 -5.61
CA THR A 211 8.96 6.53 -6.44
C THR A 211 7.74 6.42 -5.53
N LYS A 212 6.75 7.29 -5.70
CA LYS A 212 5.59 7.34 -4.80
C LYS A 212 4.29 7.42 -5.59
N ILE A 213 3.26 6.76 -5.06
CA ILE A 213 1.88 7.03 -5.44
C ILE A 213 1.22 7.84 -4.34
N TRP A 214 0.52 8.91 -4.73
CA TRP A 214 -0.31 9.68 -3.81
C TRP A 214 -1.75 9.24 -3.97
N PHE A 215 -2.40 8.92 -2.86
CA PHE A 215 -3.78 8.46 -2.86
C PHE A 215 -4.55 9.02 -1.68
N LYS A 216 -5.87 8.99 -1.79
CA LYS A 216 -6.79 9.23 -0.68
C LYS A 216 -7.90 8.20 -0.75
N TYR A 217 -8.56 7.93 0.36
CA TYR A 217 -9.64 6.94 0.41
C TYR A 217 -10.82 7.45 1.22
N ARG A 218 -11.97 6.83 1.00
CA ARG A 218 -13.12 6.91 1.89
C ARG A 218 -13.85 5.57 1.87
N TRP A 219 -14.55 5.27 2.96
CA TRP A 219 -15.35 4.06 3.04
C TRP A 219 -16.59 4.28 3.90
N PHE A 220 -17.67 3.61 3.53
CA PHE A 220 -18.98 3.83 4.12
C PHE A 220 -19.86 2.60 3.99
N PHE A 221 -20.79 2.44 4.95
CA PHE A 221 -21.78 1.38 4.88
C PHE A 221 -22.74 1.58 3.70
N ILE A 222 -23.16 0.47 3.09
CA ILE A 222 -24.12 0.42 1.98
C ILE A 222 -25.23 -0.58 2.30
N ASP A 223 -26.39 -0.43 1.66
CA ASP A 223 -27.46 -1.44 1.77
C ASP A 223 -27.01 -2.75 1.12
N ALA A 224 -27.29 -3.88 1.78
CA ALA A 224 -26.94 -5.21 1.28
C ALA A 224 -27.45 -5.49 -0.14
N LYS A 225 -28.60 -4.91 -0.54
CA LYS A 225 -29.18 -5.03 -1.89
C LYS A 225 -28.38 -4.32 -2.97
N THR A 226 -27.57 -3.32 -2.58
CA THR A 226 -26.73 -2.53 -3.50
C THR A 226 -25.29 -3.02 -3.55
N CYS A 227 -24.94 -4.01 -2.73
CA CYS A 227 -23.60 -4.56 -2.66
C CYS A 227 -23.31 -5.42 -3.90
N ARG A 228 -22.20 -5.12 -4.58
CA ARG A 228 -21.75 -5.88 -5.75
C ARG A 228 -20.78 -6.97 -5.29
N PRO A 229 -21.15 -8.27 -5.39
CA PRO A 229 -20.22 -9.35 -5.07
C PRO A 229 -18.94 -9.19 -5.90
N SER A 230 -17.80 -9.30 -5.24
CA SER A 230 -16.49 -9.27 -5.88
C SER A 230 -15.64 -10.38 -5.29
N SER A 231 -14.78 -10.95 -6.13
CA SER A 231 -13.86 -12.03 -5.80
C SER A 231 -12.51 -11.66 -6.40
N ASN A 232 -11.41 -12.06 -5.78
CA ASN A 232 -10.08 -11.94 -6.38
C ASN A 232 -9.86 -12.97 -7.51
N ASP A 233 -10.88 -13.78 -7.85
CA ASP A 233 -10.99 -14.69 -8.99
C ASP A 233 -9.72 -15.48 -9.27
N ARG A 234 -9.31 -16.26 -8.26
CA ARG A 234 -8.47 -17.42 -8.48
C ARG A 234 -9.34 -18.54 -9.01
N GLY A 235 -9.44 -18.65 -10.33
CA GLY A 235 -9.80 -19.92 -10.92
C GLY A 235 -8.90 -21.01 -10.35
N LEU A 236 -9.42 -22.24 -10.24
CA LEU A 236 -8.68 -23.41 -9.71
C LEU A 236 -7.28 -23.60 -10.36
N LEU A 237 -7.06 -23.02 -11.55
CA LEU A 237 -5.85 -23.14 -12.35
C LEU A 237 -4.96 -21.88 -12.38
N ASP A 238 -5.34 -20.77 -11.74
CA ASP A 238 -4.59 -19.50 -11.89
C ASP A 238 -3.21 -19.51 -11.19
N GLY A 239 -2.97 -20.41 -10.23
CA GLY A 239 -1.65 -20.59 -9.61
C GLY A 239 -0.69 -21.49 -10.39
N LEU A 240 -1.12 -22.09 -11.50
CA LEU A 240 -0.30 -23.08 -12.25
C LEU A 240 0.48 -22.45 -13.42
N PHE A 241 0.17 -21.21 -13.81
CA PHE A 241 0.71 -20.57 -15.02
C PHE A 241 1.12 -19.09 -14.84
N SER A 242 1.16 -18.56 -13.61
CA SER A 242 1.58 -17.17 -13.33
C SER A 242 3.07 -17.06 -13.11
#